data_AF-A0A5C6FFR1-F1
#
_entry.id   AF-A0A5C6FFR1-F1
#
_cell.length_a   1.000
_cell.length_b   1.000
_cell.length_c   1.000
_cell.angle_alpha   90.00
_cell.angle_beta   90.00
_cell.angle_gamma   90.00
#
_symmetry.space_group_name_H-M   'P 1'
#
loop_
_entity.id
_entity.type
_entity.pdbx_description
1 polymer ?
#
loop_
_entity_poly.entity_id
_entity_poly.type
_entity_poly.pdbx_seq_one_letter_code
_entity_poly.pdbx_strand_id
1 'polypeptide(L)'
;MNVSLNDARQLLESQLAPLDEHVARLESELAEVTESRNRMRAALTALAGTPDKAKSRTDRPNIDANLLVQLFEQFLRDNGSLSVADLDGLVRAKAKELGYSLAGYGPCKKSALNNPQFEKDAESRVTLRQPSCGLRPEVA
;
A
#
# COMPACT_ATOMS: atom_id res chain seq x y z
N MET A 1 32.29 23.40 -52.51
CA MET A 1 31.75 22.16 -53.13
C MET A 1 30.24 22.26 -53.09
N ASN A 2 29.58 22.46 -54.23
CA ASN A 2 28.12 22.44 -54.31
C ASN A 2 27.67 20.98 -54.38
N VAL A 3 27.28 20.41 -53.23
CA VAL A 3 26.54 19.15 -53.20
C VAL A 3 25.26 19.39 -54.00
N SER A 4 25.01 18.61 -55.05
CA SER A 4 23.78 18.81 -55.81
C SER A 4 22.59 18.51 -54.90
N LEU A 5 21.47 19.20 -55.10
CA LEU A 5 20.26 19.01 -54.29
C LEU A 5 19.82 17.53 -54.27
N ASN A 6 20.16 16.79 -55.33
CA ASN A 6 19.93 15.35 -55.47
C ASN A 6 20.82 14.50 -54.55
N ASP A 7 22.11 14.87 -54.41
CA ASP A 7 23.06 14.17 -53.54
C ASP A 7 22.69 14.37 -52.06
N ALA A 8 22.25 15.60 -51.70
CA ALA A 8 21.76 15.89 -50.36
C ALA A 8 20.49 15.10 -50.02
N ARG A 9 19.59 14.91 -51.00
CA ARG A 9 18.39 14.10 -50.84
C ARG A 9 18.72 12.61 -50.64
N GLN A 10 19.62 12.05 -51.44
CA GLN A 10 20.08 10.66 -51.26
C GLN A 10 20.77 10.46 -49.91
N LEU A 11 21.56 11.43 -49.45
CA LEU A 11 22.20 11.39 -48.14
C LEU A 11 21.17 11.40 -46.99
N LEU A 12 20.08 12.16 -47.12
CA LEU A 12 19.01 12.17 -46.12
C LEU A 12 18.19 10.88 -46.17
N GLU A 13 17.85 10.37 -47.35
CA GLU A 13 17.12 9.10 -47.52
C GLU A 13 17.92 7.92 -46.96
N SER A 14 19.23 7.86 -47.19
CA SER A 14 20.11 6.84 -46.61
C SER A 14 20.27 6.93 -45.09
N GLN A 15 20.08 8.11 -44.51
CA GLN A 15 20.04 8.28 -43.05
C GLN A 15 18.67 7.96 -42.45
N LEU A 16 17.59 8.11 -43.22
CA LEU A 16 16.23 7.83 -42.77
C LEU A 16 15.97 6.32 -42.64
N ALA A 17 16.40 5.54 -43.63
CA ALA A 17 16.20 4.09 -43.66
C ALA A 17 16.62 3.35 -42.37
N PRO A 18 17.83 3.56 -41.81
CA PRO A 18 18.21 2.91 -40.55
C PRO A 18 17.42 3.43 -39.34
N LEU A 19 16.92 4.67 -39.38
CA LEU A 19 16.05 5.19 -38.31
C LEU A 19 14.69 4.50 -38.34
N ASP A 20 14.10 4.28 -39.52
CA ASP A 20 12.84 3.57 -39.67
C ASP A 20 12.95 2.11 -39.19
N GLU A 21 14.07 1.43 -39.49
CA GLU A 21 14.36 0.09 -38.96
C GLU A 21 14.48 0.08 -37.44
N HIS A 22 15.16 1.06 -36.85
CA HIS A 22 15.25 1.19 -35.39
C HIS A 22 13.89 1.46 -34.74
N VAL A 23 13.04 2.29 -35.36
CA VAL A 23 11.67 2.53 -34.89
C VAL A 23 10.88 1.23 -34.90
N ALA A 24 10.87 0.50 -36.01
CA ALA A 24 10.17 -0.78 -36.12
C ALA A 24 10.65 -1.80 -35.06
N ARG A 25 11.96 -1.85 -34.81
CA ARG A 25 12.52 -2.72 -33.76
C ARG A 25 12.07 -2.31 -32.37
N LEU A 26 12.12 -1.01 -32.04
CA LEU A 26 11.68 -0.51 -30.74
C LEU A 26 10.19 -0.73 -30.51
N GLU A 27 9.36 -0.60 -31.55
CA GLU A 27 7.93 -0.93 -31.50
C GLU A 27 7.69 -2.41 -31.21
N SER A 28 8.48 -3.31 -31.82
CA SER A 28 8.44 -4.74 -31.53
C SER A 28 8.84 -5.04 -30.07
N GLU A 29 9.94 -4.47 -29.59
CA GLU A 29 10.39 -4.63 -28.20
C GLU A 29 9.35 -4.09 -27.20
N LEU A 30 8.71 -2.96 -27.50
CA LEU A 30 7.64 -2.39 -26.68
C LEU A 30 6.40 -3.29 -26.63
N ALA A 31 6.05 -3.94 -27.74
CA ALA A 31 4.95 -4.88 -27.81
C ALA A 31 5.20 -6.11 -26.91
N GLU A 32 6.43 -6.66 -26.95
CA GLU A 32 6.83 -7.79 -26.10
C GLU A 32 6.80 -7.42 -24.61
N VAL A 33 7.34 -6.27 -24.24
CA VAL A 33 7.29 -5.77 -22.84
C VAL A 33 5.85 -5.55 -22.39
N THR A 34 5.00 -5.02 -23.26
CA THR A 34 3.58 -4.82 -22.99
C THR A 34 2.87 -6.14 -22.75
N GLU A 35 3.14 -7.17 -23.55
CA GLU A 35 2.58 -8.50 -23.38
C GLU A 35 3.07 -9.14 -22.08
N SER A 36 4.37 -9.10 -21.80
CA SER A 36 4.95 -9.61 -20.55
C SER A 36 4.31 -8.96 -19.32
N ARG A 37 4.16 -7.63 -19.32
CA ARG A 37 3.45 -6.90 -18.26
C ARG A 37 2.01 -7.36 -18.11
N ASN A 38 1.29 -7.57 -19.21
CA ASN A 38 -0.10 -8.02 -19.16
C ASN A 38 -0.20 -9.45 -18.59
N ARG A 39 0.71 -10.35 -18.97
CA ARG A 39 0.82 -11.70 -18.40
C ARG A 39 1.13 -11.65 -16.90
N MET A 40 2.07 -10.80 -16.47
CA MET A 40 2.38 -10.61 -15.04
C MET A 40 1.18 -10.06 -14.27
N ARG A 41 0.44 -9.08 -14.82
CA ARG A 41 -0.80 -8.56 -14.21
C ARG A 41 -1.89 -9.63 -14.09
N ALA A 42 -2.07 -10.44 -15.13
CA ALA A 42 -3.00 -11.55 -15.11
C ALA A 42 -2.60 -12.60 -14.06
N ALA A 43 -1.31 -12.95 -13.98
CA ALA A 43 -0.76 -13.84 -12.96
C ALA A 43 -0.97 -13.27 -11.55
N LEU A 44 -0.65 -11.99 -11.32
CA LEU A 44 -0.89 -11.30 -10.04
C LEU A 44 -2.37 -11.31 -9.68
N THR A 45 -3.27 -11.16 -10.64
CA THR A 45 -4.72 -11.23 -10.44
C THR A 45 -5.16 -12.65 -10.08
N ALA A 46 -4.59 -13.68 -10.73
CA ALA A 46 -4.86 -15.07 -10.41
C ALA A 46 -4.30 -15.48 -9.02
N LEU A 47 -3.10 -14.99 -8.67
CA LEU A 47 -2.44 -15.18 -7.37
C LEU A 47 -3.15 -14.43 -6.24
N ALA A 48 -3.67 -13.23 -6.51
CA ALA A 48 -4.55 -12.51 -5.58
C ALA A 48 -5.89 -13.24 -5.36
N GLY A 49 -6.11 -14.32 -6.10
CA GLY A 49 -7.39 -15.00 -6.23
C GLY A 49 -8.32 -14.17 -7.08
N THR A 50 -9.01 -14.81 -8.03
CA THR A 50 -10.39 -14.36 -8.27
C THR A 50 -11.04 -14.27 -6.89
N PRO A 51 -11.70 -13.16 -6.51
CA PRO A 51 -12.65 -13.27 -5.44
C PRO A 51 -13.60 -14.35 -5.93
N ASP A 52 -13.49 -15.55 -5.33
CA ASP A 52 -14.56 -16.53 -5.37
C ASP A 52 -15.82 -15.70 -5.21
N LYS A 53 -16.80 -15.94 -6.07
CA LYS A 53 -18.11 -15.30 -5.94
C LYS A 53 -18.62 -15.71 -4.56
N ALA A 54 -18.24 -14.95 -3.54
CA ALA A 54 -18.66 -15.09 -2.19
C ALA A 54 -20.08 -14.55 -2.20
N LYS A 55 -20.99 -15.42 -2.64
CA LYS A 55 -22.29 -15.56 -2.01
C LYS A 55 -22.04 -15.86 -0.53
N SER A 56 -21.63 -14.84 0.21
CA SER A 56 -21.74 -14.73 1.66
C SER A 56 -21.47 -13.26 2.02
N ARG A 57 -22.40 -12.40 1.63
CA ARG A 57 -22.71 -11.23 2.46
C ARG A 57 -23.34 -11.79 3.74
N THR A 58 -22.55 -12.34 4.67
CA THR A 58 -22.96 -12.46 6.09
C THR A 58 -21.91 -12.97 7.08
N ASP A 59 -20.77 -13.52 6.68
CA ASP A 59 -19.92 -14.24 7.67
C ASP A 59 -18.48 -13.73 7.83
N ARG A 60 -18.24 -12.44 7.53
CA ARG A 60 -16.96 -11.84 7.96
C ARG A 60 -17.05 -11.57 9.46
N PRO A 61 -16.11 -12.08 10.27
CA PRO A 61 -16.08 -11.74 11.69
C PRO A 61 -15.96 -10.22 11.84
N ASN A 62 -16.77 -9.66 12.72
CA ASN A 62 -16.66 -8.25 13.05
C ASN A 62 -15.36 -8.02 13.83
N ILE A 63 -14.71 -6.91 13.54
CA ILE A 63 -13.58 -6.48 14.34
C ILE A 63 -14.05 -6.21 15.77
N ASP A 64 -13.40 -6.84 16.75
CA ASP A 64 -13.72 -6.67 18.16
C ASP A 64 -12.72 -5.72 18.83
N ALA A 65 -13.04 -5.30 20.06
CA ALA A 65 -12.20 -4.36 20.79
C ALA A 65 -10.82 -4.97 21.13
N ASN A 66 -10.73 -6.29 21.37
CA ASN A 66 -9.48 -6.96 21.71
C ASN A 66 -8.52 -7.00 20.52
N LEU A 67 -8.99 -7.33 19.32
CA LEU A 67 -8.18 -7.30 18.11
C LEU A 67 -7.72 -5.87 17.80
N LEU A 68 -8.58 -4.86 18.00
CA LEU A 68 -8.18 -3.47 17.83
C LEU A 68 -7.06 -3.05 18.78
N VAL A 69 -7.13 -3.48 20.04
CA VAL A 69 -6.07 -3.24 21.02
C VAL A 69 -4.75 -3.86 20.54
N GLN A 70 -4.76 -5.12 20.09
CA GLN A 70 -3.56 -5.79 19.58
C GLN A 70 -2.98 -5.07 18.34
N LEU A 71 -3.84 -4.66 17.41
CA LEU A 71 -3.42 -3.94 16.21
C LEU A 71 -2.84 -2.57 16.54
N PHE A 72 -3.49 -1.82 17.44
CA PHE A 72 -2.97 -0.52 17.90
C PHE A 72 -1.62 -0.68 18.59
N GLU A 73 -1.48 -1.67 19.47
CA GLU A 73 -0.21 -1.97 20.12
C GLU A 73 0.87 -2.28 19.09
N GLN A 74 0.60 -3.15 18.12
CA GLN A 74 1.55 -3.48 17.07
C GLN A 74 1.97 -2.25 16.26
N PHE A 75 1.02 -1.44 15.78
CA PHE A 75 1.33 -0.25 14.99
C PHE A 75 2.11 0.80 15.78
N LEU A 76 1.81 0.95 17.08
CA LEU A 76 2.53 1.87 17.95
C LEU A 76 3.92 1.36 18.33
N ARG A 77 4.15 0.04 18.41
CA ARG A 77 5.51 -0.51 18.56
C ARG A 77 6.34 -0.28 17.29
N ASP A 78 5.74 -0.47 16.12
CA ASP A 78 6.44 -0.38 14.84
C ASP A 78 6.75 1.07 14.44
N ASN A 79 5.86 2.02 14.79
CA ASN A 79 5.96 3.42 14.33
C ASN A 79 6.14 4.45 15.46
N GLY A 80 6.01 4.05 16.73
CA GLY A 80 6.01 4.97 17.86
C GLY A 80 4.66 5.69 18.01
N SER A 81 4.70 7.03 18.11
CA SER A 81 3.51 7.85 18.37
C SER A 81 2.74 8.19 17.09
N LEU A 82 1.53 7.67 16.96
CA LEU A 82 0.67 7.84 15.78
C LEU A 82 -0.54 8.71 16.08
N SER A 83 -1.03 9.46 15.08
CA SER A 83 -2.31 10.15 15.21
C SER A 83 -3.47 9.14 15.20
N VAL A 84 -4.60 9.49 15.82
CA VAL A 84 -5.82 8.66 15.75
C VAL A 84 -6.27 8.43 14.29
N ALA A 85 -6.02 9.38 13.38
CA ALA A 85 -6.37 9.25 11.97
C ALA A 85 -5.49 8.21 11.26
N ASP A 86 -4.17 8.24 11.50
CA ASP A 86 -3.23 7.29 10.91
C ASP A 86 -3.46 5.86 11.43
N LEU A 87 -3.72 5.73 12.74
CA LEU A 87 -4.12 4.46 13.34
C LEU A 87 -5.41 3.92 12.72
N ASP A 88 -6.41 4.77 12.47
CA ASP A 88 -7.66 4.38 11.83
C ASP A 88 -7.41 3.89 10.38
N GLY A 89 -6.55 4.60 9.63
CA GLY A 89 -6.14 4.20 8.29
C GLY A 89 -5.46 2.83 8.25
N LEU A 90 -4.50 2.61 9.15
CA LEU A 90 -3.74 1.35 9.27
C LEU A 90 -4.64 0.19 9.66
N VAL A 91 -5.53 0.39 10.65
CA VAL A 91 -6.49 -0.65 11.06
C VAL A 91 -7.44 -1.01 9.92
N ARG A 92 -7.95 -0.04 9.16
CA ARG A 92 -8.85 -0.34 8.03
C ARG A 92 -8.15 -1.12 6.93
N ALA A 93 -6.91 -0.76 6.63
CA ALA A 93 -6.09 -1.49 5.66
C ALA A 93 -5.85 -2.93 6.14
N LYS A 94 -5.46 -3.12 7.40
CA LYS A 94 -5.17 -4.43 7.98
C LYS A 94 -6.43 -5.28 8.15
N ALA A 95 -7.55 -4.70 8.56
CA ALA A 95 -8.84 -5.38 8.65
C ALA A 95 -9.29 -5.91 7.29
N LYS A 96 -9.07 -5.13 6.21
CA LYS A 96 -9.36 -5.56 4.84
C LYS A 96 -8.44 -6.70 4.40
N GLU A 97 -7.15 -6.64 4.72
CA GLU A 97 -6.17 -7.70 4.43
C GLU A 97 -6.52 -9.01 5.14
N LEU A 98 -6.90 -8.93 6.42
CA LEU A 98 -7.26 -10.08 7.26
C LEU A 98 -8.70 -10.57 7.04
N GLY A 99 -9.48 -9.91 6.18
CA GLY A 99 -10.86 -10.30 5.86
C GLY A 99 -11.92 -9.96 6.90
N TYR A 100 -11.64 -9.07 7.87
CA TYR A 100 -12.58 -8.63 8.89
C TYR A 100 -13.61 -7.62 8.37
N SER A 101 -14.78 -7.61 9.00
CA SER A 101 -15.81 -6.60 8.81
C SER A 101 -15.56 -5.40 9.75
N LEU A 102 -15.74 -4.19 9.21
CA LEU A 102 -15.71 -2.94 9.99
C LEU A 102 -17.08 -2.58 10.58
N ALA A 103 -18.08 -3.46 10.50
CA ALA A 103 -19.35 -3.24 11.17
C ALA A 103 -19.14 -3.17 12.69
N GLY A 104 -19.67 -2.13 13.34
CA GLY A 104 -19.45 -1.89 14.77
C GLY A 104 -18.05 -1.37 15.14
N TYR A 105 -17.23 -0.99 14.15
CA TYR A 105 -15.87 -0.48 14.39
C TYR A 105 -15.84 0.80 15.25
N GLY A 106 -16.77 1.73 15.06
CA GLY A 106 -16.80 2.99 15.82
C GLY A 106 -16.84 2.78 17.35
N PRO A 107 -17.82 2.01 17.87
CA PRO A 107 -17.86 1.63 19.28
C PRO A 107 -16.62 0.85 19.75
N CYS A 108 -16.17 -0.14 18.98
CA CYS A 108 -14.99 -0.93 19.34
C CYS A 108 -13.71 -0.08 19.40
N LYS A 109 -13.55 0.87 18.48
CA LYS A 109 -12.44 1.84 18.47
C LYS A 109 -12.42 2.68 19.74
N LYS A 110 -13.58 3.22 20.16
CA LYS A 110 -13.66 3.99 21.41
C LYS A 110 -13.29 3.13 22.61
N SER A 111 -13.79 1.88 22.67
CA SER A 111 -13.44 0.95 23.74
C SER A 111 -11.95 0.59 23.76
N ALA A 112 -11.35 0.39 22.58
CA ALA A 112 -9.93 0.09 22.43
C ALA A 112 -9.04 1.27 22.83
N LEU A 113 -9.40 2.50 22.42
CA LEU A 113 -8.67 3.72 22.80
C LEU A 113 -8.79 4.05 24.30
N ASN A 114 -9.86 3.60 24.97
CA ASN A 114 -10.02 3.73 26.42
C ASN A 114 -9.25 2.67 27.21
N ASN A 115 -8.52 1.77 26.55
CA ASN A 115 -7.73 0.77 27.22
C ASN A 115 -6.57 1.43 28.00
N PRO A 116 -6.33 1.08 29.28
CA PRO A 116 -5.32 1.72 30.13
C PRO A 116 -3.87 1.63 29.61
N GLN A 117 -3.62 0.79 28.59
CA GLN A 117 -2.33 0.66 27.94
C GLN A 117 -2.04 1.76 26.89
N PHE A 118 -3.04 2.54 26.51
CA PHE A 118 -2.87 3.64 25.56
C PHE A 118 -3.03 4.96 26.28
N GLU A 119 -2.16 5.91 25.93
CA GLU A 119 -2.28 7.29 26.36
C GLU A 119 -2.57 8.15 25.15
N LYS A 120 -3.46 9.13 25.32
CA LYS A 120 -3.86 10.05 24.26
C LYS A 120 -3.51 11.47 24.67
N ASP A 121 -2.64 12.09 23.90
CA ASP A 121 -2.24 13.48 24.11
C ASP A 121 -3.34 14.46 23.66
N ALA A 122 -3.22 15.71 24.08
CA ALA A 122 -4.12 16.80 23.67
C ALA A 122 -4.19 16.97 22.14
N GLU A 123 -3.14 16.59 21.42
CA GLU A 123 -3.02 16.63 19.96
C GLU A 123 -3.67 15.42 19.26
N SER A 124 -4.39 14.57 20.00
CA SER A 124 -4.99 13.33 19.46
C SER A 124 -3.98 12.36 18.86
N ARG A 125 -2.77 12.33 19.43
CA ARG A 125 -1.78 11.28 19.21
C ARG A 125 -1.95 10.20 20.26
N VAL A 126 -1.82 8.95 19.86
CA VAL A 126 -1.90 7.79 20.73
C VAL A 126 -0.48 7.25 20.90
N THR A 127 -0.13 6.94 22.13
CA THR A 127 1.15 6.32 22.50
C THR A 127 0.90 5.10 23.36
N LEU A 128 1.84 4.16 23.34
CA LEU A 128 1.84 3.08 24.31
C LEU A 128 2.29 3.64 25.65
N ARG A 129 1.44 3.44 26.66
CA ARG A 129 1.84 3.66 28.05
C ARG A 129 2.93 2.64 28.34
N GLN A 130 4.18 3.08 28.34
CA GLN A 130 5.26 2.23 28.80
C GLN A 130 4.87 1.74 30.21
N PRO A 131 5.13 0.46 30.57
CA PRO A 131 5.08 0.11 31.98
C PRO A 131 6.00 1.12 32.66
N SER A 132 5.43 1.91 33.56
CA SER A 132 6.20 2.82 34.40
C SER A 132 7.28 1.95 35.03
N CYS A 133 8.49 2.04 34.51
CA CYS A 133 9.66 1.54 35.19
C CYS A 133 9.62 2.33 36.49
N GLY A 134 9.23 1.63 37.56
CA GLY A 134 8.98 2.20 38.86
C GLY A 134 10.26 2.82 39.38
N LEU A 135 10.51 4.07 39.03
CA LEU A 135 11.34 4.93 39.84
C LEU A 135 10.46 5.32 41.03
N ARG A 136 10.42 4.43 42.02
CA ARG A 136 10.36 4.88 43.41
C ARG A 136 11.52 5.87 43.56
N PRO A 137 11.29 7.14 43.90
CA PRO A 137 12.32 7.87 44.62
C PRO A 137 12.29 7.30 46.03
N GLU A 138 13.03 6.21 46.22
CA GLU A 138 13.52 5.93 47.56
C GLU A 138 14.76 6.79 47.77
N VAL A 139 14.75 7.50 48.89
CA VAL A 139 15.89 8.15 49.58
C VAL A 139 16.35 9.50 49.03
N ALA A 140 15.90 10.57 49.69
CA ALA A 140 16.74 11.37 50.59
C ALA A 140 15.87 12.15 51.58
#